data_AF-A0A8W8IYD0-F1
#
_entry.id   AF-A0A8W8IYD0-F1
#
_cell.length_a   1.000
_cell.length_b   1.000
_cell.length_c   1.000
_cell.angle_alpha   90.00
_cell.angle_beta   90.00
_cell.angle_gamma   90.00
#
_symmetry.space_group_name_H-M   'P 1'
#
loop_
_entity.id
_entity.type
_entity.pdbx_description
1 polymer ?
#
loop_
_entity_poly.entity_id
_entity_poly.type
_entity_poly.pdbx_seq_one_letter_code
_entity_poly.pdbx_strand_id
1 'polypeptide(L)'
;VALNENLEAFGTLFLDDGESDYSFQNGIYLELQFHFYGGERLDINVVHNKFTPAGNLTFNTIDIYGLHRHPSDVIVDGSHIKSASQISNIIRLSGFQLDVTNNHTITLEMDKR
;
A
#
# COMPACT_ATOMS: atom_id res chain seq x y z
N VAL A 1 -1.72 -5.66 -4.87
CA VAL A 1 -1.23 -6.68 -3.92
C VAL A 1 -1.67 -8.06 -4.41
N ALA A 2 -0.73 -8.93 -4.79
CA ALA A 2 -1.03 -10.30 -5.21
C ALA A 2 -0.59 -11.26 -4.11
N LEU A 3 -1.55 -11.94 -3.48
CA LEU A 3 -1.31 -12.77 -2.31
C LEU A 3 -0.77 -14.15 -2.70
N ASN A 4 0.16 -14.66 -1.89
CA ASN A 4 0.58 -16.07 -1.93
C ASN A 4 -0.40 -16.97 -1.18
N GLU A 5 -0.08 -18.27 -1.08
CA GLU A 5 -0.93 -19.28 -0.41
C GLU A 5 -1.12 -19.03 1.11
N ASN A 6 -0.21 -18.29 1.74
CA ASN A 6 -0.30 -17.87 3.15
C ASN A 6 -1.09 -16.56 3.33
N LEU A 7 -1.67 -16.02 2.24
CA LEU A 7 -2.31 -14.70 2.21
C LEU A 7 -1.35 -13.55 2.54
N GLU A 8 -0.09 -13.69 2.13
CA GLU A 8 0.96 -12.70 2.31
C GLU A 8 1.43 -12.13 0.97
N ALA A 9 1.98 -10.93 1.00
CA ALA A 9 2.69 -10.35 -0.13
C ALA A 9 3.78 -9.39 0.35
N PHE A 10 4.86 -9.27 -0.43
CA PHE A 10 5.91 -8.29 -0.20
C PHE A 10 6.25 -7.57 -1.50
N GLY A 11 6.63 -6.30 -1.40
CA GLY A 11 7.11 -5.53 -2.53
C GLY A 11 7.88 -4.28 -2.09
N THR A 12 8.50 -3.63 -3.06
CA THR A 12 9.26 -2.39 -2.85
C THR A 12 8.93 -1.41 -3.97
N LEU A 13 8.91 -0.12 -3.66
CA LEU A 13 8.87 0.96 -4.63
C LEU A 13 10.11 1.83 -4.43
N PHE A 14 10.89 1.98 -5.49
CA PHE A 14 11.99 2.94 -5.57
C PHE A 14 11.55 4.09 -6.49
N LEU A 15 11.79 5.33 -6.06
CA LEU A 15 11.44 6.51 -6.82
C LEU A 15 12.55 7.57 -6.70
N ASP A 16 13.07 8.00 -7.83
CA ASP A 16 13.96 9.15 -7.97
C ASP A 16 13.38 10.13 -9.00
N ASP A 17 14.20 11.02 -9.55
CA ASP A 17 13.79 11.97 -10.57
C ASP A 17 13.67 11.34 -11.98
N GLY A 18 14.15 10.11 -12.17
CA GLY A 18 14.16 9.40 -13.45
C GLY A 18 15.09 9.99 -14.52
N GLU A 19 15.96 10.94 -14.17
CA GLU A 19 16.82 11.66 -15.13
C GLU A 19 18.29 11.76 -14.67
N SER A 20 18.55 11.92 -13.37
CA SER A 20 19.91 12.10 -12.84
C SER A 20 20.72 10.80 -12.87
N ASP A 21 21.90 10.82 -13.50
CA ASP A 21 22.80 9.66 -13.64
C ASP A 21 23.23 9.00 -12.31
N TYR A 22 23.20 9.74 -11.20
CA TYR A 22 23.77 9.31 -9.91
C TYR A 22 22.81 9.48 -8.73
N SER A 23 21.49 9.47 -8.96
CA SER A 23 20.47 9.60 -7.90
C SER A 23 20.67 8.57 -6.77
N PHE A 24 20.86 7.30 -7.13
CA PHE A 24 21.08 6.21 -6.19
C PHE A 24 22.39 6.37 -5.40
N GLN A 25 23.51 6.61 -6.07
CA GLN A 25 24.83 6.75 -5.45
C GLN A 25 24.90 7.97 -4.53
N ASN A 26 24.20 9.06 -4.88
CA ASN A 26 24.10 10.26 -4.07
C ASN A 26 23.05 10.13 -2.95
N GLY A 27 22.32 9.02 -2.91
CA GLY A 27 21.28 8.78 -1.91
C GLY A 27 20.06 9.69 -2.08
N ILE A 28 19.81 10.24 -3.26
CA ILE A 28 18.69 11.15 -3.55
C ILE A 28 17.56 10.32 -4.18
N TYR A 29 16.86 9.56 -3.34
CA TYR A 29 15.71 8.76 -3.73
C TYR A 29 14.73 8.58 -2.57
N LEU A 30 13.55 8.07 -2.90
CA LEU A 30 12.51 7.60 -2.00
C LEU A 30 12.42 6.09 -2.18
N GLU A 31 12.39 5.35 -1.08
CA GLU A 31 12.19 3.91 -1.10
C GLU A 31 11.12 3.53 -0.06
N LEU A 32 10.15 2.73 -0.51
CA LEU A 32 9.10 2.17 0.33
C LEU A 32 9.09 0.66 0.26
N GLN A 33 8.77 0.02 1.38
CA GLN A 33 8.49 -1.40 1.47
C GLN A 33 7.02 -1.64 1.80
N PHE A 34 6.42 -2.59 1.11
CA PHE A 34 5.04 -3.01 1.29
C PHE A 34 5.03 -4.42 1.86
N HIS A 35 4.32 -4.62 2.95
CA HIS A 35 4.12 -5.94 3.53
C HIS A 35 2.65 -6.18 3.79
N PHE A 36 2.10 -7.20 3.16
CA PHE A 36 0.76 -7.68 3.43
C PHE A 36 0.83 -8.97 4.26
N TYR A 37 0.13 -9.00 5.39
CA TYR A 37 0.18 -10.08 6.36
C TYR A 37 -1.19 -10.77 6.48
N GLY A 38 -1.19 -12.09 6.30
CA GLY A 38 -2.24 -13.00 6.76
C GLY A 38 -3.66 -12.71 6.28
N GLY A 39 -3.85 -12.03 5.14
CA GLY A 39 -5.18 -11.67 4.66
C GLY A 39 -5.75 -10.36 5.20
N GLU A 40 -5.08 -9.67 6.13
CA GLU A 40 -5.73 -8.68 7.01
C GLU A 40 -5.01 -7.34 7.13
N ARG A 41 -3.70 -7.27 6.95
CA ARG A 41 -2.96 -6.01 7.19
C ARG A 41 -1.95 -5.71 6.09
N LEU A 42 -2.00 -4.49 5.57
CA LEU A 42 -0.96 -3.91 4.72
C LEU A 42 -0.20 -2.83 5.49
N ASP A 43 1.10 -3.01 5.64
CA ASP A 43 2.02 -1.96 6.06
C ASP A 43 2.74 -1.37 4.84
N ILE A 44 2.81 -0.04 4.80
CA ILE A 44 3.55 0.75 3.83
C ILE A 44 4.59 1.52 4.62
N ASN A 45 5.87 1.17 4.46
CA ASN A 45 6.97 1.73 5.25
C ASN A 45 7.94 2.46 4.34
N VAL A 46 8.19 3.74 4.63
CA VAL A 46 9.26 4.52 4.01
C VAL A 46 10.57 4.11 4.65
N VAL A 47 11.46 3.51 3.87
CA VAL A 47 12.78 3.02 4.33
C VAL A 47 13.92 3.94 3.91
N HIS A 48 13.70 4.81 2.93
CA HIS A 48 14.60 5.92 2.59
C HIS A 48 13.78 7.12 2.09
N ASN A 49 14.05 8.33 2.60
CA ASN A 49 13.26 9.52 2.29
C ASN A 49 14.16 10.75 2.05
N LYS A 50 14.89 10.73 0.93
CA LYS A 50 15.80 11.81 0.53
C LYS A 50 15.42 12.44 -0.82
N PHE A 51 14.28 12.03 -1.37
CA PHE A 51 13.66 12.61 -2.54
C PHE A 51 12.17 12.77 -2.28
N THR A 52 11.61 13.92 -2.65
CA THR A 52 10.17 14.19 -2.56
C THR A 52 9.64 14.38 -3.97
N PRO A 53 8.82 13.46 -4.49
CA PRO A 53 8.24 13.60 -5.82
C PRO A 53 7.36 14.85 -5.92
N ALA A 54 7.41 15.53 -7.07
CA ALA A 54 6.57 16.69 -7.33
C ALA A 54 5.09 16.31 -7.42
N GLY A 55 4.20 17.26 -7.12
CA GLY A 55 2.76 17.12 -7.39
C GLY A 55 1.94 16.37 -6.35
N ASN A 56 2.41 16.23 -5.11
CA ASN A 56 1.72 15.57 -4.00
C ASN A 56 1.26 14.14 -4.37
N LEU A 57 2.22 13.31 -4.77
CA LEU A 57 1.95 11.93 -5.13
C LEU A 57 1.34 11.16 -3.95
N THR A 58 0.23 10.47 -4.19
CA THR A 58 -0.46 9.67 -3.17
C THR A 58 -0.90 8.32 -3.71
N PHE A 59 -1.00 7.31 -2.84
CA PHE A 59 -1.76 6.10 -3.12
C PHE A 59 -3.25 6.38 -2.87
N ASN A 60 -4.09 6.13 -3.87
CA ASN A 60 -5.53 6.36 -3.80
C ASN A 60 -6.38 5.07 -3.98
N THR A 61 -5.76 4.02 -4.49
CA THR A 61 -6.40 2.76 -4.84
C THR A 61 -5.45 1.61 -4.55
N ILE A 62 -5.97 0.55 -3.95
CA ILE A 62 -5.24 -0.69 -3.72
C ILE A 62 -6.13 -1.85 -4.16
N ASP A 63 -5.65 -2.60 -5.16
CA ASP A 63 -6.29 -3.83 -5.59
C ASP A 63 -5.61 -5.03 -4.94
N ILE A 64 -6.39 -5.86 -4.25
CA ILE A 64 -5.95 -7.07 -3.57
C ILE A 64 -6.49 -8.29 -4.32
N TYR A 65 -5.57 -9.13 -4.81
CA TYR A 65 -5.84 -10.35 -5.55
C TYR A 65 -5.59 -11.56 -4.65
N GLY A 66 -6.48 -12.55 -4.70
CA GLY A 66 -6.36 -13.78 -3.91
C GLY A 66 -7.03 -13.74 -2.54
N LEU A 67 -7.70 -12.64 -2.19
CA LEU A 67 -8.51 -12.56 -0.98
C LEU A 67 -9.94 -13.06 -1.27
N HIS A 68 -10.32 -14.20 -0.69
CA HIS A 68 -11.59 -14.88 -1.00
C HIS A 68 -12.79 -14.38 -0.18
N ARG A 69 -12.57 -13.48 0.77
CA ARG A 69 -13.61 -12.94 1.64
C ARG A 69 -13.59 -11.42 1.54
N HIS A 70 -14.77 -10.83 1.43
CA HIS A 70 -14.92 -9.39 1.51
C HIS A 70 -14.71 -8.94 2.97
N PRO A 71 -13.95 -7.86 3.23
CA PRO A 71 -13.83 -7.32 4.57
C PRO A 71 -15.15 -6.67 5.02
N SER A 72 -15.47 -6.78 6.30
CA SER A 72 -16.60 -6.08 6.91
C SER A 72 -16.29 -4.60 7.15
N ASP A 73 -15.02 -4.28 7.38
CA ASP A 73 -14.55 -2.91 7.57
C ASP A 73 -13.11 -2.72 7.07
N VAL A 74 -12.74 -1.47 6.80
CA VAL A 74 -11.39 -1.07 6.40
C VAL A 74 -10.96 0.10 7.25
N ILE A 75 -9.83 -0.07 7.93
CA ILE A 75 -9.24 0.93 8.82
C ILE A 75 -7.94 1.40 8.18
N VAL A 76 -7.85 2.70 7.89
CA VAL A 76 -6.67 3.34 7.32
C VAL A 76 -6.13 4.34 8.31
N ASP A 77 -4.90 4.12 8.78
CA ASP A 77 -4.24 4.93 9.81
C ASP A 77 -5.12 5.18 11.05
N GLY A 78 -5.84 4.13 11.49
CA GLY A 78 -6.75 4.18 12.63
C GLY A 78 -8.15 4.77 12.34
N SER A 79 -8.42 5.18 11.10
CA SER A 79 -9.74 5.72 10.70
C SER A 79 -10.55 4.71 9.89
N HIS A 80 -11.79 4.47 10.32
CA HIS A 80 -12.74 3.60 9.60
C HIS A 80 -13.23 4.28 8.32
N ILE A 81 -13.18 3.57 7.20
CA ILE A 81 -13.58 4.10 5.89
C ILE A 81 -14.41 3.09 5.07
N LYS A 82 -15.55 3.54 4.53
CA LYS A 82 -16.34 2.74 3.56
C LYS A 82 -15.67 2.75 2.19
N SER A 83 -14.67 1.89 2.04
CA SER A 83 -13.67 1.98 0.97
C SER A 83 -13.46 0.70 0.16
N ALA A 84 -14.03 -0.42 0.58
CA ALA A 84 -13.91 -1.69 -0.11
C ALA A 84 -15.05 -1.92 -1.10
N SER A 85 -14.70 -2.40 -2.30
CA SER A 85 -15.63 -2.92 -3.30
C SER A 85 -15.07 -4.19 -3.91
N GLN A 86 -15.93 -5.12 -4.31
CA GLN A 86 -15.53 -6.35 -4.99
C GLN A 86 -15.78 -6.25 -6.49
N ILE A 87 -14.74 -6.50 -7.28
CA ILE A 87 -14.84 -6.61 -8.74
C ILE A 87 -14.33 -7.99 -9.12
N SER A 88 -15.25 -8.91 -9.42
CA SER A 88 -14.91 -10.33 -9.65
C SER A 88 -14.21 -10.95 -8.43
N ASN A 89 -12.94 -11.31 -8.57
CA ASN A 89 -12.07 -11.92 -7.56
C ASN A 89 -11.06 -10.93 -6.97
N ILE A 90 -11.29 -9.62 -7.15
CA ILE A 90 -10.42 -8.54 -6.67
C ILE A 90 -11.18 -7.73 -5.62
N ILE A 91 -10.54 -7.49 -4.48
CA ILE A 91 -10.99 -6.52 -3.49
C ILE A 91 -10.26 -5.21 -3.79
N ARG A 92 -11.03 -4.18 -4.16
CA ARG A 92 -10.52 -2.82 -4.40
C ARG A 92 -10.80 -1.94 -3.21
N LEU A 93 -9.75 -1.41 -2.60
CA LEU A 93 -9.80 -0.37 -1.58
C LEU A 93 -9.58 1.00 -2.23
N SER A 94 -10.38 2.00 -1.88
CA SER A 94 -10.31 3.36 -2.44
C SER A 94 -10.90 4.43 -1.52
N GLY A 95 -10.82 5.71 -1.90
CA GLY A 95 -11.40 6.79 -1.08
C GLY A 95 -10.49 7.29 0.06
N PHE A 96 -9.20 6.97 -0.04
CA PHE A 96 -8.12 7.55 0.77
C PHE A 96 -7.09 8.24 -0.13
N GLN A 97 -6.20 9.02 0.47
CA GLN A 97 -5.05 9.65 -0.18
C GLN A 97 -3.85 9.49 0.76
N LEU A 98 -3.03 8.48 0.53
CA LEU A 98 -1.88 8.16 1.37
C LEU A 98 -0.63 8.77 0.77
N ASP A 99 0.03 9.66 1.51
CA ASP A 99 1.24 10.34 1.10
C ASP A 99 2.40 9.33 0.98
N VAL A 100 3.04 9.27 -0.19
CA VAL A 100 4.15 8.34 -0.44
C VAL A 100 5.38 8.62 0.43
N THR A 101 5.44 9.77 1.11
CA THR A 101 6.55 10.16 2.00
C THR A 101 6.32 9.79 3.46
N ASN A 102 5.16 9.21 3.80
CA ASN A 102 4.80 8.79 5.16
C ASN A 102 4.56 7.28 5.26
N ASN A 103 4.70 6.77 6.48
CA ASN A 103 4.30 5.39 6.78
C ASN A 103 2.78 5.31 6.92
N HIS A 104 2.20 4.21 6.43
CA HIS A 104 0.77 3.97 6.50
C HIS A 104 0.47 2.52 6.90
N THR A 105 -0.66 2.33 7.58
CA THR A 105 -1.20 1.00 7.87
C THR A 105 -2.65 0.92 7.42
N ILE A 106 -2.97 -0.14 6.70
CA ILE A 106 -4.33 -0.48 6.32
C ILE A 106 -4.67 -1.85 6.91
N THR A 107 -5.74 -1.89 7.69
CA THR A 107 -6.28 -3.12 8.29
C THR A 107 -7.63 -3.43 7.69
N LEU A 108 -7.83 -4.69 7.31
CA LEU A 108 -9.08 -5.27 6.86
C LEU A 108 -9.68 -6.05 8.02
N GLU A 109 -10.82 -5.62 8.51
CA GLU A 109 -11.59 -6.43 9.44
C GLU A 109 -12.40 -7.45 8.65
N MET A 110 -12.28 -8.72 9.02
CA MET A 110 -12.98 -9.81 8.36
C MET A 110 -14.19 -10.23 9.21
N ASP A 111 -15.32 -10.51 8.58
CA ASP A 111 -16.48 -11.06 9.30
C ASP A 111 -16.09 -12.33 10.06
N LYS A 112 -16.40 -12.35 11.35
CA LYS A 112 -16.30 -13.56 12.17
C LYS A 112 -17.45 -14.49 11.76
N ARG A 113 -17.09 -15.70 11.34
CA ARG A 113 -18.08 -16.77 11.11
C ARG A 113 -18.78 -17.17 12.40
#